data_AF-A0A1H1W344-F1
#
_entry.id   AF-A0A1H1W344-F1
#
_cell.length_a   1.000
_cell.length_b   1.000
_cell.length_c   1.000
_cell.angle_alpha   90.00
_cell.angle_beta   90.00
_cell.angle_gamma   90.00
#
_symmetry.space_group_name_H-M   'P 1'
#
loop_
_entity.id
_entity.type
_entity.pdbx_description
1 polymer ?
#
loop_
_entity_poly.entity_id
_entity_poly.type
_entity_poly.pdbx_seq_one_letter_code
_entity_poly.pdbx_strand_id
1 'polypeptide(L)'
;MGEIVLAAKVTHVPSMFISEQPGPHHGCRAAAIAGHRRLGELVRELAVDTIVVADTHWLVNAGYHINANSDCSGLYTSTEFPHFIRDLPYDYVGDAELGNAIAATASANDVFTRCHSDVPSLGLQYGTLVPLRYMGIDKSIKIVSIAAWLYDAHLEDSKTMGESIRQAVEASDRRVAFLASGSLSHRIAPNREVSDHLQKISRPFNKQVDLKVMEMWQRGDHADFLDMLPQYARDCDGEGGMHDTAMLYGLLGWKNYRGRAEVLTPYFESSGTGQCNVLFPLD
;
A
#
# COMPACT_ATOMS: atom_id res chain seq x y z
N MET A 1 -20.02 15.25 -5.53
CA MET A 1 -19.90 14.21 -4.51
C MET A 1 -18.65 13.44 -4.86
N GLY A 2 -17.71 13.32 -3.93
CA GLY A 2 -16.46 12.63 -4.17
C GLY A 2 -16.70 11.12 -4.30
N GLU A 3 -15.72 10.43 -4.87
CA GLU A 3 -15.80 9.00 -5.14
C GLU A 3 -14.43 8.35 -5.12
N ILE A 4 -14.37 7.09 -4.67
CA ILE A 4 -13.22 6.25 -4.93
C ILE A 4 -13.36 5.72 -6.36
N VAL A 5 -12.37 5.98 -7.20
CA VAL A 5 -12.38 5.60 -8.63
C VAL A 5 -11.37 4.51 -8.95
N LEU A 6 -10.42 4.26 -8.05
CA LEU A 6 -9.44 3.20 -8.17
C LEU A 6 -9.09 2.65 -6.78
N ALA A 7 -9.04 1.33 -6.64
CA ALA A 7 -8.56 0.66 -5.43
C ALA A 7 -7.61 -0.47 -5.82
N ALA A 8 -6.40 -0.50 -5.25
CA ALA A 8 -5.39 -1.50 -5.58
C ALA A 8 -4.54 -1.92 -4.38
N LYS A 9 -4.09 -3.18 -4.40
CA LYS A 9 -3.00 -3.71 -3.57
C LYS A 9 -1.72 -3.67 -4.40
N VAL A 10 -0.67 -3.03 -3.90
CA VAL A 10 0.53 -2.74 -4.69
C VAL A 10 1.82 -3.08 -3.95
N THR A 11 2.79 -3.63 -4.68
CA THR A 11 4.14 -3.89 -4.19
C THR A 11 4.95 -2.59 -4.14
N HIS A 12 5.86 -2.46 -3.20
CA HIS A 12 6.81 -1.34 -3.11
C HIS A 12 8.25 -1.83 -2.90
N VAL A 13 8.57 -3.03 -3.36
CA VAL A 13 9.88 -3.65 -3.10
C VAL A 13 11.05 -2.79 -3.59
N PRO A 14 12.04 -2.50 -2.72
CA PRO A 14 13.25 -1.78 -3.10
C PRO A 14 14.05 -2.45 -4.24
N SER A 15 13.88 -3.76 -4.45
CA SER A 15 14.51 -4.49 -5.55
C SER A 15 14.08 -4.01 -6.94
N MET A 16 12.99 -3.23 -7.04
CA MET A 16 12.64 -2.53 -8.28
C MET A 16 13.74 -1.54 -8.72
N PHE A 17 14.40 -0.85 -7.80
CA PHE A 17 15.51 0.05 -8.14
C PHE A 17 16.72 -0.71 -8.67
N ILE A 18 17.02 -1.87 -8.07
CA ILE A 18 18.09 -2.77 -8.55
C ILE A 18 17.78 -3.23 -9.98
N SER A 19 16.50 -3.49 -10.28
CA SER A 19 16.06 -3.90 -11.61
C SER A 19 16.31 -2.85 -12.69
N GLU A 20 16.47 -1.57 -12.34
CA GLU A 20 16.79 -0.51 -13.30
C GLU A 20 18.30 -0.43 -13.58
N GLN A 21 19.13 -0.87 -12.64
CA GLN A 21 20.59 -0.73 -12.73
C GLN A 21 21.20 -1.75 -13.71
N PRO A 22 22.25 -1.41 -14.46
CA PRO A 22 23.02 -2.39 -15.22
C PRO A 22 23.62 -3.47 -14.29
N GLY A 23 23.54 -4.73 -14.70
CA GLY A 23 24.10 -5.84 -13.93
C GLY A 23 23.26 -7.12 -14.01
N PRO A 24 23.57 -8.13 -13.17
CA PRO A 24 22.93 -9.44 -13.23
C PRO A 24 21.43 -9.44 -12.88
N HIS A 25 20.96 -8.37 -12.23
CA HIS A 25 19.57 -8.22 -11.81
C HIS A 25 18.79 -7.21 -12.67
N HIS A 26 19.41 -6.67 -13.72
CA HIS A 26 18.73 -5.76 -14.64
C HIS A 26 17.47 -6.43 -15.21
N GLY A 27 16.33 -5.73 -15.15
CA GLY A 27 15.04 -6.22 -15.64
C GLY A 27 14.33 -7.25 -14.75
N CYS A 28 14.89 -7.66 -13.61
CA CYS A 28 14.30 -8.71 -12.76
C CYS A 28 12.94 -8.34 -12.11
N ARG A 29 12.53 -7.06 -12.17
CA ARG A 29 11.25 -6.53 -11.71
C ARG A 29 10.46 -5.83 -12.81
N ALA A 30 10.76 -6.09 -14.08
CA ALA A 30 10.09 -5.42 -15.20
C ALA A 30 8.56 -5.57 -15.16
N ALA A 31 8.03 -6.74 -14.79
CA ALA A 31 6.59 -6.96 -14.66
C ALA A 31 5.94 -6.11 -13.56
N ALA A 32 6.60 -5.98 -12.40
CA ALA A 32 6.12 -5.14 -11.30
C ALA A 32 6.12 -3.65 -11.67
N ILE A 33 7.20 -3.20 -12.33
CA ILE A 33 7.32 -1.83 -12.84
C ILE A 33 6.23 -1.56 -13.88
N ALA A 34 5.96 -2.50 -14.79
CA ALA A 34 4.89 -2.37 -15.78
C ALA A 34 3.49 -2.29 -15.12
N GLY A 35 3.23 -3.08 -14.07
CA GLY A 35 1.98 -3.01 -13.31
C GLY A 35 1.75 -1.63 -12.67
N HIS A 36 2.79 -1.05 -12.06
CA HIS A 36 2.73 0.33 -11.55
C HIS A 36 2.50 1.36 -12.65
N ARG A 37 3.18 1.23 -13.79
CA ARG A 37 2.94 2.13 -14.93
C ARG A 37 1.48 2.07 -15.39
N ARG A 38 0.90 0.86 -15.47
CA ARG A 38 -0.52 0.70 -15.82
C ARG A 38 -1.44 1.35 -14.79
N LEU A 39 -1.16 1.23 -13.49
CA LEU A 39 -1.92 1.95 -12.46
C LEU A 39 -1.79 3.47 -12.62
N GLY A 40 -0.60 3.97 -12.96
CA GLY A 40 -0.39 5.38 -13.26
C GLY A 40 -1.18 5.88 -14.47
N GLU A 41 -1.29 5.06 -15.53
CA GLU A 41 -2.16 5.35 -16.67
C GLU A 41 -3.63 5.43 -16.24
N LEU A 42 -4.12 4.43 -15.50
CA LEU A 42 -5.49 4.41 -14.97
C LEU A 42 -5.80 5.63 -14.09
N VAL A 43 -4.87 6.03 -13.21
CA VAL A 43 -5.00 7.24 -12.38
C VAL A 43 -5.26 8.49 -13.23
N ARG A 44 -4.56 8.62 -14.37
CA ARG A 44 -4.77 9.75 -15.30
C ARG A 44 -6.05 9.59 -16.12
N GLU A 45 -6.34 8.40 -16.63
CA GLU A 45 -7.57 8.07 -17.38
C GLU A 45 -8.83 8.35 -16.55
N LEU A 46 -8.77 8.05 -15.25
CA LEU A 46 -9.86 8.25 -14.30
C LEU A 46 -9.88 9.64 -13.68
N ALA A 47 -9.01 10.57 -14.13
CA ALA A 47 -8.93 11.94 -13.63
C ALA A 47 -8.88 12.00 -12.09
N VAL A 48 -8.00 11.23 -11.47
CA VAL A 48 -7.82 11.20 -10.01
C VAL A 48 -7.25 12.55 -9.53
N ASP A 49 -7.87 13.12 -8.51
CA ASP A 49 -7.41 14.35 -7.86
C ASP A 49 -6.39 14.06 -6.75
N THR A 50 -6.64 12.99 -5.99
CA THR A 50 -5.85 12.64 -4.80
C THR A 50 -5.62 11.14 -4.70
N ILE A 51 -4.38 10.73 -4.43
CA ILE A 51 -4.02 9.35 -4.12
C ILE A 51 -3.87 9.19 -2.60
N VAL A 52 -4.66 8.30 -2.01
CA VAL A 52 -4.51 7.87 -0.62
C VAL A 52 -3.68 6.59 -0.61
N VAL A 53 -2.57 6.58 0.13
CA VAL A 53 -1.67 5.43 0.27
C VAL A 53 -1.69 4.93 1.70
N ALA A 54 -2.04 3.66 1.90
CA ALA A 54 -1.82 2.94 3.15
C ALA A 54 -0.41 2.35 3.11
N ASP A 55 0.52 2.94 3.88
CA ASP A 55 1.96 2.65 3.84
C ASP A 55 2.37 1.74 5.01
N THR A 56 2.68 0.48 4.73
CA THR A 56 3.10 -0.51 5.74
C THR A 56 4.50 -0.24 6.30
N HIS A 57 5.31 0.62 5.69
CA HIS A 57 6.64 0.99 6.21
C HIS A 57 6.61 2.19 7.14
N TRP A 58 5.45 2.82 7.33
CA TRP A 58 5.29 3.84 8.35
C TRP A 58 4.75 3.22 9.65
N LEU A 59 5.68 2.73 10.47
CA LEU A 59 5.39 2.23 11.81
C LEU A 59 5.09 3.40 12.76
N VAL A 60 3.94 3.31 13.45
CA VAL A 60 3.54 4.24 14.51
C VAL A 60 3.18 3.49 15.79
N ASN A 61 3.22 4.17 16.94
CA ASN A 61 3.06 3.54 18.26
C ASN A 61 1.69 3.79 18.90
N ALA A 62 0.98 4.87 18.56
CA ALA A 62 -0.25 5.25 19.27
C ALA A 62 -1.19 6.08 18.39
N GLY A 63 -2.32 5.46 18.01
CA GLY A 63 -3.25 6.03 17.04
C GLY A 63 -2.73 5.93 15.61
N TYR A 64 -3.62 6.07 14.64
CA TYR A 64 -3.23 6.19 13.24
C TYR A 64 -2.73 7.60 12.94
N HIS A 65 -1.77 7.71 12.03
CA HIS A 65 -1.20 8.98 11.60
C HIS A 65 -1.35 9.13 10.09
N ILE A 66 -1.63 10.36 9.65
CA ILE A 66 -1.77 10.73 8.25
C ILE A 66 -0.78 11.85 7.95
N ASN A 67 0.06 11.68 6.93
CA ASN A 67 0.91 12.74 6.40
C ASN A 67 0.18 13.34 5.18
N ALA A 68 -0.24 14.60 5.33
CA ALA A 68 -0.89 15.40 4.31
C ALA A 68 -0.27 16.82 4.28
N ASN A 69 1.04 16.93 4.55
CA ASN A 69 1.78 18.18 4.47
C ASN A 69 1.59 18.84 3.09
N SER A 70 1.38 20.15 3.06
CA SER A 70 1.19 20.89 1.79
C SER A 70 2.39 20.79 0.85
N ASP A 71 3.59 20.66 1.42
CA ASP A 71 4.82 20.34 0.70
C ASP A 71 5.32 18.97 1.20
N CYS A 72 5.31 17.98 0.30
CA CYS A 72 5.82 16.64 0.52
C CYS A 72 7.05 16.42 -0.38
N SER A 73 8.06 17.29 -0.26
CA SER A 73 9.34 17.15 -0.95
C SER A 73 10.48 16.81 0.01
N GLY A 74 11.51 16.13 -0.50
CA GLY A 74 12.66 15.77 0.31
C GLY A 74 13.62 14.80 -0.36
N LEU A 75 14.53 14.27 0.47
CA LEU A 75 15.51 13.26 0.09
C LEU A 75 15.36 12.06 1.04
N TYR A 76 15.16 10.87 0.47
CA TYR A 76 14.91 9.66 1.23
C TYR A 76 16.01 8.61 1.04
N THR A 77 16.44 7.99 2.13
CA THR A 77 17.27 6.78 2.12
C THR A 77 16.56 5.73 2.97
N SER A 78 16.40 4.51 2.45
CA SER A 78 15.74 3.44 3.18
C SER A 78 16.56 3.04 4.40
N THR A 79 15.91 3.00 5.57
CA THR A 79 16.53 2.50 6.81
C THR A 79 16.72 0.99 6.78
N GLU A 80 15.86 0.27 6.05
CA GLU A 80 15.91 -1.19 5.91
C GLU A 80 16.89 -1.63 4.82
N PHE A 81 16.90 -0.94 3.68
CA PHE A 81 17.74 -1.28 2.52
C PHE A 81 18.43 -0.05 1.91
N PRO A 82 19.35 0.62 2.65
CA PRO A 82 20.01 1.85 2.18
C PRO A 82 20.93 1.63 0.96
N HIS A 83 21.27 0.39 0.66
CA HIS A 83 22.05 0.02 -0.52
C HIS A 83 21.18 -0.21 -1.77
N PHE A 84 19.85 -0.25 -1.61
CA PHE A 84 18.89 -0.30 -2.73
C PHE A 84 18.29 1.08 -3.00
N ILE A 85 17.78 1.75 -1.97
CA ILE A 85 17.22 3.10 -2.07
C ILE A 85 18.09 4.04 -1.25
N ARG A 86 18.86 4.87 -1.96
CA ARG A 86 19.76 5.88 -1.38
C ARG A 86 19.56 7.20 -2.09
N ASP A 87 19.50 8.27 -1.31
CA ASP A 87 19.41 9.65 -1.81
C ASP A 87 18.32 9.81 -2.88
N LEU A 88 17.14 9.23 -2.64
CA LEU A 88 15.99 9.30 -3.54
C LEU A 88 15.31 10.65 -3.38
N PRO A 89 15.42 11.58 -4.35
CA PRO A 89 14.66 12.81 -4.31
C PRO A 89 13.18 12.51 -4.58
N TYR A 90 12.30 13.24 -3.91
CA TYR A 90 10.87 13.20 -4.15
C TYR A 90 10.26 14.59 -3.98
N ASP A 91 9.14 14.84 -4.64
CA ASP A 91 8.51 16.16 -4.72
C ASP A 91 7.01 16.00 -5.04
N TYR A 92 6.19 15.99 -3.99
CA TYR A 92 4.73 15.82 -4.06
C TYR A 92 4.01 16.92 -3.27
N VAL A 93 2.68 17.01 -3.44
CA VAL A 93 1.81 17.94 -2.71
C VAL A 93 0.78 17.14 -1.92
N GLY A 94 0.65 17.40 -0.62
CA GLY A 94 -0.35 16.74 0.21
C GLY A 94 -1.75 17.34 0.09
N ASP A 95 -2.78 16.51 0.26
CA ASP A 95 -4.18 16.98 0.38
C ASP A 95 -4.58 17.15 1.85
N ALA A 96 -4.17 18.26 2.45
CA ALA A 96 -4.44 18.56 3.86
C ALA A 96 -5.94 18.57 4.20
N GLU A 97 -6.79 19.01 3.28
CA GLU A 97 -8.24 19.03 3.48
C GLU A 97 -8.80 17.60 3.62
N LEU A 98 -8.46 16.73 2.66
CA LEU A 98 -8.90 15.33 2.69
C LEU A 98 -8.27 14.57 3.87
N GLY A 99 -6.98 14.78 4.15
CA GLY A 99 -6.31 14.13 5.28
C GLY A 99 -6.94 14.47 6.63
N ASN A 100 -7.30 15.74 6.85
CA ASN A 100 -7.98 16.17 8.06
C ASN A 100 -9.41 15.59 8.14
N ALA A 101 -10.14 15.56 7.02
CA ALA A 101 -11.47 14.95 6.97
C ALA A 101 -11.43 13.45 7.31
N ILE A 102 -10.47 12.71 6.76
CA ILE A 102 -10.26 11.29 7.06
C ILE A 102 -9.95 11.09 8.55
N ALA A 103 -9.03 11.87 9.13
CA ALA A 103 -8.66 11.74 10.54
C ALA A 103 -9.83 12.04 11.50
N ALA A 104 -10.60 13.09 11.19
CA ALA A 104 -11.79 13.45 11.97
C ALA A 104 -12.87 12.36 11.89
N THR A 105 -13.12 11.83 10.68
CA THR A 105 -14.10 10.76 10.45
C THR A 105 -13.72 9.47 11.17
N ALA A 106 -12.46 9.04 11.05
CA ALA A 106 -11.98 7.84 11.75
C ALA A 106 -12.06 7.99 13.27
N SER A 107 -11.69 9.15 13.81
CA SER A 107 -11.78 9.40 15.25
C SER A 107 -13.23 9.45 15.75
N ALA A 108 -14.17 9.92 14.93
CA ALA A 108 -15.60 9.87 15.23
C ALA A 108 -16.17 8.44 15.19
N ASN A 109 -15.53 7.55 14.43
CA ASN A 109 -15.81 6.10 14.38
C ASN A 109 -14.95 5.31 15.37
N ASP A 110 -14.53 5.93 16.48
CA ASP A 110 -13.74 5.34 17.58
C ASP A 110 -12.33 4.84 17.20
N VAL A 111 -11.82 5.19 16.02
CA VAL A 111 -10.43 4.92 15.60
C VAL A 111 -9.60 6.18 15.68
N PHE A 112 -8.92 6.36 16.82
CA PHE A 112 -8.15 7.57 17.09
C PHE A 112 -7.06 7.81 16.03
N THR A 113 -7.19 8.93 15.31
CA THR A 113 -6.37 9.24 14.14
C THR A 113 -5.95 10.71 14.12
N ARG A 114 -4.71 11.00 13.76
CA ARG A 114 -4.17 12.37 13.64
C ARG A 114 -3.67 12.65 12.23
N CYS A 115 -4.08 13.78 11.67
CA CYS A 115 -3.50 14.31 10.45
C CYS A 115 -2.38 15.31 10.74
N HIS A 116 -1.29 15.23 9.99
CA HIS A 116 -0.15 16.13 10.01
C HIS A 116 -0.10 16.87 8.68
N SER A 117 -0.43 18.16 8.70
CA SER A 117 -0.45 19.02 7.50
C SER A 117 0.56 20.16 7.54
N ASP A 118 1.25 20.33 8.67
CA ASP A 118 2.16 21.43 8.98
C ASP A 118 3.41 20.97 9.75
N VAL A 119 3.93 19.77 9.46
CA VAL A 119 5.13 19.20 10.07
C VAL A 119 6.23 19.02 9.02
N PRO A 120 7.01 20.07 8.66
CA PRO A 120 7.96 20.03 7.54
C PRO A 120 9.05 18.95 7.64
N SER A 121 9.38 18.51 8.86
CA SER A 121 10.38 17.46 9.10
C SER A 121 9.82 16.03 8.90
N LEU A 122 8.50 15.87 8.77
CA LEU A 122 7.86 14.58 8.55
C LEU A 122 7.87 14.23 7.04
N GLY A 123 8.88 13.46 6.65
CA GLY A 123 8.99 12.92 5.29
C GLY A 123 8.05 11.73 5.02
N LEU A 124 8.03 11.31 3.75
CA LEU A 124 7.35 10.09 3.31
C LEU A 124 8.24 8.85 3.47
N GLN A 125 7.63 7.68 3.68
CA GLN A 125 8.32 6.39 3.69
C GLN A 125 8.31 5.77 2.29
N TYR A 126 9.19 4.78 2.07
CA TYR A 126 9.31 4.18 0.74
C TYR A 126 8.09 3.37 0.31
N GLY A 127 7.26 2.89 1.25
CA GLY A 127 5.97 2.27 0.91
C GLY A 127 5.08 3.23 0.11
N THR A 128 5.16 4.54 0.37
CA THR A 128 4.51 5.58 -0.43
C THR A 128 5.33 5.97 -1.65
N LEU A 129 6.64 6.18 -1.49
CA LEU A 129 7.47 6.73 -2.56
C LEU A 129 7.62 5.80 -3.76
N VAL A 130 7.74 4.49 -3.53
CA VAL A 130 8.01 3.51 -4.60
C VAL A 130 6.82 3.39 -5.57
N PRO A 131 5.57 3.15 -5.14
CA PRO A 131 4.43 3.13 -6.05
C PRO A 131 4.29 4.44 -6.84
N LEU A 132 4.32 5.60 -6.16
CA LEU A 132 4.15 6.90 -6.80
C LEU A 132 5.21 7.16 -7.89
N ARG A 133 6.47 6.82 -7.61
CA ARG A 133 7.57 6.93 -8.59
C ARG A 133 7.29 6.10 -9.84
N TYR A 134 6.94 4.82 -9.68
CA TYR A 134 6.78 3.91 -10.82
C TYR A 134 5.44 4.10 -11.56
N MET A 135 4.42 4.65 -10.89
CA MET A 135 3.20 5.17 -11.52
C MET A 135 3.45 6.48 -12.30
N GLY A 136 4.57 7.15 -12.04
CA GLY A 136 4.94 8.42 -12.66
C GLY A 136 4.05 9.57 -12.20
N ILE A 137 3.68 9.58 -10.93
CA ILE A 137 2.87 10.63 -10.32
C ILE A 137 3.72 11.90 -10.18
N ASP A 138 3.12 13.05 -10.49
CA ASP A 138 3.70 14.37 -10.30
C ASP A 138 2.78 15.24 -9.43
N LYS A 139 3.14 16.52 -9.25
CA LYS A 139 2.41 17.46 -8.38
C LYS A 139 1.01 17.86 -8.87
N SER A 140 0.58 17.44 -10.06
CA SER A 140 -0.80 17.64 -10.51
C SER A 140 -1.81 16.80 -9.74
N ILE A 141 -1.36 15.71 -9.11
CA ILE A 141 -2.17 14.81 -8.28
C ILE A 141 -1.69 14.93 -6.84
N LYS A 142 -2.61 15.22 -5.92
CA LYS A 142 -2.27 15.33 -4.50
C LYS A 142 -2.11 13.95 -3.87
N ILE A 143 -1.49 13.90 -2.69
CA ILE A 143 -1.30 12.66 -1.95
C ILE A 143 -1.78 12.76 -0.50
N VAL A 144 -2.16 11.63 0.06
CA VAL A 144 -2.39 11.43 1.50
C VAL A 144 -1.73 10.11 1.88
N SER A 145 -0.68 10.15 2.69
CA SER A 145 -0.02 8.93 3.19
C SER A 145 -0.57 8.59 4.56
N ILE A 146 -1.03 7.37 4.77
CA ILE A 146 -1.58 6.86 6.04
C ILE A 146 -0.62 5.80 6.57
N ALA A 147 -0.24 5.91 7.84
CA ALA A 147 0.54 4.89 8.52
C ALA A 147 -0.29 3.60 8.62
N ALA A 148 0.01 2.61 7.78
CA ALA A 148 -0.70 1.34 7.75
C ALA A 148 -0.02 0.27 8.61
N TRP A 149 0.86 0.66 9.52
CA TRP A 149 1.41 -0.23 10.53
C TRP A 149 1.40 0.45 11.91
N LEU A 150 0.39 0.15 12.71
CA LEU A 150 0.34 0.53 14.12
C LEU A 150 0.87 -0.66 14.94
N TYR A 151 1.81 -0.39 15.85
CA TYR A 151 2.52 -1.42 16.62
C TYR A 151 1.59 -2.43 17.30
N ASP A 152 0.47 -1.97 17.84
CA ASP A 152 -0.56 -2.80 18.46
C ASP A 152 -1.94 -2.28 18.05
N ALA A 153 -2.52 -2.91 17.03
CA ALA A 153 -3.84 -2.58 16.50
C ALA A 153 -4.59 -3.84 16.10
N HIS A 154 -5.91 -3.82 16.23
CA HIS A 154 -6.74 -4.87 15.68
C HIS A 154 -7.01 -4.61 14.19
N LEU A 155 -7.19 -5.68 13.42
CA LEU A 155 -7.60 -5.55 12.01
C LEU A 155 -8.98 -4.89 11.88
N GLU A 156 -9.83 -4.97 12.92
CA GLU A 156 -11.10 -4.25 12.97
C GLU A 156 -10.88 -2.73 12.98
N ASP A 157 -9.86 -2.23 13.68
CA ASP A 157 -9.53 -0.79 13.67
C ASP A 157 -9.11 -0.34 12.26
N SER A 158 -8.35 -1.18 11.55
CA SER A 158 -7.97 -0.91 10.16
C SER A 158 -9.14 -1.00 9.19
N LYS A 159 -10.07 -1.94 9.39
CA LYS A 159 -11.31 -2.00 8.65
C LYS A 159 -12.10 -0.70 8.83
N THR A 160 -12.31 -0.27 10.07
CA THR A 160 -13.02 0.98 10.39
C THR A 160 -12.29 2.20 9.82
N MET A 161 -10.94 2.20 9.80
CA MET A 161 -10.14 3.20 9.10
C MET A 161 -10.46 3.22 7.59
N GLY A 162 -10.54 2.06 6.94
CA GLY A 162 -10.96 1.92 5.53
C GLY A 162 -12.36 2.45 5.25
N GLU A 163 -13.32 2.11 6.10
CA GLU A 163 -14.71 2.62 6.03
C GLU A 163 -14.74 4.15 6.20
N SER A 164 -13.93 4.68 7.11
CA SER A 164 -13.81 6.12 7.38
C SER A 164 -13.17 6.88 6.22
N ILE A 165 -12.21 6.28 5.51
CA ILE A 165 -11.65 6.84 4.28
C ILE A 165 -12.76 6.99 3.24
N ARG A 166 -13.55 5.94 3.00
CA ARG A 166 -14.66 6.00 2.05
C ARG A 166 -15.67 7.09 2.41
N GLN A 167 -16.10 7.14 3.66
CA GLN A 167 -17.05 8.15 4.15
C GLN A 167 -16.52 9.58 3.96
N ALA A 168 -15.25 9.83 4.28
CA ALA A 168 -14.63 11.14 4.09
C ALA A 168 -14.52 11.53 2.60
N VAL A 169 -14.22 10.57 1.72
CA VAL A 169 -14.16 10.82 0.27
C VAL A 169 -15.55 11.13 -0.29
N GLU A 170 -16.57 10.34 0.05
CA GLU A 170 -17.94 10.56 -0.41
C GLU A 170 -18.49 11.93 0.02
N ALA A 171 -18.07 12.42 1.19
CA ALA A 171 -18.40 13.75 1.70
C ALA A 171 -17.60 14.90 1.06
N SER A 172 -16.54 14.59 0.30
CA SER A 172 -15.69 15.57 -0.38
C SER A 172 -16.14 15.85 -1.82
N ASP A 173 -15.31 16.55 -2.58
CA ASP A 173 -15.42 16.76 -4.03
C ASP A 173 -14.31 16.04 -4.81
N ARG A 174 -13.53 15.16 -4.16
CA ARG A 174 -12.36 14.50 -4.75
C ARG A 174 -12.70 13.19 -5.45
N ARG A 175 -12.03 12.94 -6.58
CA ARG A 175 -11.87 11.62 -7.20
C ARG A 175 -10.60 10.99 -6.63
N VAL A 176 -10.74 9.88 -5.92
CA VAL A 176 -9.66 9.30 -5.13
C VAL A 176 -9.24 7.94 -5.66
N ALA A 177 -7.92 7.74 -5.76
CA ALA A 177 -7.34 6.41 -5.87
C ALA A 177 -6.81 5.96 -4.50
N PHE A 178 -7.12 4.73 -4.10
CA PHE A 178 -6.60 4.12 -2.87
C PHE A 178 -5.59 3.02 -3.19
N LEU A 179 -4.40 3.11 -2.59
CA LEU A 179 -3.33 2.13 -2.71
C LEU A 179 -3.06 1.49 -1.34
N ALA A 180 -3.41 0.21 -1.19
CA ALA A 180 -2.86 -0.63 -0.13
C ALA A 180 -1.42 -0.99 -0.52
N SER A 181 -0.47 -0.21 -0.03
CA SER A 181 0.94 -0.38 -0.35
C SER A 181 1.58 -1.30 0.68
N GLY A 182 1.74 -2.56 0.28
CA GLY A 182 2.16 -3.67 1.12
C GLY A 182 2.28 -4.93 0.29
N SER A 183 3.15 -5.83 0.69
CA SER A 183 3.24 -7.18 0.16
C SER A 183 2.18 -8.11 0.76
N LEU A 184 2.26 -9.39 0.37
CA LEU A 184 1.50 -10.49 0.92
C LEU A 184 2.23 -11.00 2.17
N SER A 185 2.77 -12.21 2.12
CA SER A 185 3.63 -12.74 3.17
C SER A 185 4.95 -11.98 3.24
N HIS A 186 5.39 -11.62 4.46
CA HIS A 186 6.51 -10.70 4.66
C HIS A 186 7.54 -11.23 5.67
N ARG A 187 8.01 -12.45 5.41
CA ARG A 187 9.13 -13.02 6.17
C ARG A 187 10.45 -12.78 5.45
N ILE A 188 11.30 -11.93 6.01
CA ILE A 188 12.70 -11.81 5.54
C ILE A 188 13.51 -13.05 5.95
N ALA A 189 14.38 -13.50 5.05
CA ALA A 189 15.23 -14.66 5.31
C ALA A 189 16.24 -14.38 6.44
N PRO A 190 16.69 -15.41 7.19
CA PRO A 190 17.73 -15.25 8.21
C PRO A 190 19.00 -14.63 7.63
N ASN A 191 19.68 -13.78 8.42
CA ASN A 191 20.82 -12.98 7.96
C ASN A 191 21.96 -13.80 7.31
N ARG A 192 22.15 -15.07 7.69
CA ARG A 192 23.18 -15.93 7.11
C ARG A 192 22.91 -16.33 5.66
N GLU A 193 21.66 -16.26 5.23
CA GLU A 193 21.18 -16.76 3.94
C GLU A 193 20.50 -15.66 3.10
N VAL A 194 20.37 -14.44 3.65
CA VAL A 194 19.58 -13.35 3.05
C VAL A 194 20.04 -12.95 1.65
N SER A 195 21.34 -13.08 1.36
CA SER A 195 21.90 -12.77 0.04
C SER A 195 21.39 -13.69 -1.08
N ASP A 196 21.01 -14.94 -0.75
CA ASP A 196 20.48 -15.92 -1.72
C ASP A 196 18.97 -15.80 -1.95
N HIS A 197 18.30 -14.87 -1.26
CA HIS A 197 16.84 -14.75 -1.22
C HIS A 197 16.28 -13.60 -2.04
N LEU A 198 17.10 -12.86 -2.79
CA LEU A 198 16.63 -11.75 -3.64
C LEU A 198 15.44 -12.16 -4.54
N GLN A 199 15.44 -13.41 -5.03
CA GLN A 199 14.42 -13.96 -5.93
C GLN A 199 13.67 -15.18 -5.33
N LYS A 200 13.68 -15.33 -3.99
CA LYS A 200 13.09 -16.50 -3.33
C LYS A 200 12.16 -16.10 -2.20
N ILE A 201 11.13 -16.91 -1.96
CA ILE A 201 10.32 -16.89 -0.74
C ILE A 201 11.10 -17.51 0.44
N SER A 202 10.94 -16.95 1.64
CA SER A 202 11.60 -17.48 2.84
C SER A 202 10.97 -18.78 3.34
N ARG A 203 9.67 -18.98 3.09
CA ARG A 203 8.92 -20.16 3.52
C ARG A 203 8.08 -20.68 2.37
N PRO A 204 8.25 -21.94 1.95
CA PRO A 204 7.40 -22.54 0.91
C PRO A 204 5.90 -22.50 1.26
N PHE A 205 5.55 -22.63 2.54
CA PHE A 205 4.17 -22.48 3.04
C PHE A 205 3.59 -21.11 2.67
N ASN A 206 4.33 -20.03 2.94
CA ASN A 206 3.89 -18.66 2.62
C ASN A 206 3.53 -18.52 1.15
N LYS A 207 4.37 -19.02 0.23
CA LYS A 207 4.07 -19.01 -1.21
C LYS A 207 2.76 -19.72 -1.56
N GLN A 208 2.50 -20.87 -0.96
CA GLN A 208 1.26 -21.61 -1.25
C GLN A 208 0.03 -20.83 -0.78
N VAL A 209 0.11 -20.20 0.39
CA VAL A 209 -1.00 -19.40 0.92
C VAL A 209 -1.18 -18.10 0.11
N ASP A 210 -0.09 -17.42 -0.25
CA ASP A 210 -0.12 -16.24 -1.12
C ASP A 210 -0.82 -16.54 -2.45
N LEU A 211 -0.43 -17.62 -3.12
CA LEU A 211 -1.04 -18.05 -4.38
C LEU A 211 -2.53 -18.37 -4.20
N LYS A 212 -2.92 -18.95 -3.06
CA LYS A 212 -4.32 -19.20 -2.75
C LYS A 212 -5.11 -17.92 -2.53
N VAL A 213 -4.54 -16.94 -1.81
CA VAL A 213 -5.14 -15.61 -1.62
C VAL A 213 -5.38 -14.93 -2.96
N MET A 214 -4.39 -14.95 -3.86
CA MET A 214 -4.52 -14.40 -5.22
C MET A 214 -5.66 -15.09 -6.00
N GLU A 215 -5.77 -16.42 -5.94
CA GLU A 215 -6.87 -17.16 -6.57
C GLU A 215 -8.24 -16.73 -6.01
N MET A 216 -8.36 -16.59 -4.69
CA MET A 216 -9.60 -16.18 -4.02
C MET A 216 -10.01 -14.76 -4.45
N TRP A 217 -9.07 -13.82 -4.53
CA TRP A 217 -9.33 -12.46 -5.01
C TRP A 217 -9.80 -12.44 -6.46
N GLN A 218 -9.21 -13.24 -7.35
CA GLN A 218 -9.64 -13.33 -8.76
C GLN A 218 -11.02 -13.98 -8.93
N ARG A 219 -11.40 -14.89 -8.03
CA ARG A 219 -12.71 -15.57 -8.04
C ARG A 219 -13.83 -14.74 -7.41
N GLY A 220 -13.47 -13.74 -6.61
CA GLY A 220 -14.42 -12.96 -5.80
C GLY A 220 -14.77 -13.63 -4.46
N ASP A 221 -13.97 -14.60 -4.02
CA ASP A 221 -14.17 -15.37 -2.78
C ASP A 221 -13.71 -14.56 -1.54
N HIS A 222 -14.17 -13.30 -1.44
CA HIS A 222 -13.69 -12.32 -0.47
C HIS A 222 -14.10 -12.61 0.96
N ALA A 223 -15.33 -13.10 1.17
CA ALA A 223 -15.81 -13.41 2.52
C ALA A 223 -14.96 -14.50 3.18
N ASP A 224 -14.62 -15.55 2.43
CA ASP A 224 -13.75 -16.64 2.89
C ASP A 224 -12.31 -16.15 3.13
N PHE A 225 -11.80 -15.26 2.25
CA PHE A 225 -10.49 -14.63 2.45
C PHE A 225 -10.46 -13.81 3.75
N LEU A 226 -11.50 -13.02 4.02
CA LEU A 226 -11.60 -12.20 5.22
C LEU A 226 -11.69 -13.04 6.49
N ASP A 227 -12.31 -14.23 6.44
CA ASP A 227 -12.36 -15.15 7.58
C ASP A 227 -10.98 -15.76 7.90
N MET A 228 -10.12 -15.96 6.89
CA MET A 228 -8.75 -16.43 7.11
C MET A 228 -7.73 -15.32 7.37
N LEU A 229 -8.04 -14.07 7.04
CA LEU A 229 -7.10 -12.94 7.09
C LEU A 229 -6.36 -12.81 8.43
N PRO A 230 -6.99 -12.90 9.62
CA PRO A 230 -6.27 -12.80 10.89
C PRO A 230 -5.25 -13.93 11.11
N GLN A 231 -5.55 -15.14 10.63
CA GLN A 231 -4.63 -16.28 10.75
C GLN A 231 -3.49 -16.15 9.74
N TYR A 232 -3.82 -15.75 8.51
CA TYR A 232 -2.84 -15.50 7.45
C TYR A 232 -1.83 -14.41 7.87
N ALA A 233 -2.31 -13.29 8.40
CA ALA A 233 -1.46 -12.20 8.89
C ALA A 233 -0.43 -12.68 9.93
N ARG A 234 -0.82 -13.59 10.84
CA ARG A 234 0.09 -14.16 11.84
C ARG A 234 1.03 -15.21 11.27
N ASP A 235 0.50 -16.21 10.56
CA ASP A 235 1.27 -17.39 10.18
C ASP A 235 2.21 -17.15 9.01
N CYS A 236 1.83 -16.24 8.11
CA CYS A 236 2.62 -15.88 6.95
C CYS A 236 3.48 -14.64 7.17
N ASP A 237 3.57 -14.13 8.40
CA ASP A 237 4.26 -12.88 8.74
C ASP A 237 3.77 -11.75 7.81
N GLY A 238 2.46 -11.57 7.67
CA GLY A 238 1.87 -10.63 6.71
C GLY A 238 2.37 -9.20 6.92
N GLU A 239 2.65 -8.48 5.85
CA GLU A 239 3.34 -7.19 5.95
C GLU A 239 2.53 -6.17 6.74
N GLY A 240 3.17 -5.51 7.72
CA GLY A 240 2.48 -4.58 8.61
C GLY A 240 1.23 -5.21 9.24
N GLY A 241 1.24 -6.52 9.51
CA GLY A 241 0.09 -7.25 10.04
C GLY A 241 -1.10 -7.35 9.09
N MET A 242 -0.97 -7.02 7.80
CA MET A 242 -2.05 -6.91 6.81
C MET A 242 -3.05 -5.77 7.07
N HIS A 243 -2.65 -4.74 7.84
CA HIS A 243 -3.49 -3.58 8.14
C HIS A 243 -3.87 -2.78 6.89
N ASP A 244 -2.96 -2.63 5.92
CA ASP A 244 -3.24 -1.99 4.63
C ASP A 244 -4.36 -2.71 3.84
N THR A 245 -4.37 -4.04 3.91
CA THR A 245 -5.35 -4.90 3.26
C THR A 245 -6.69 -4.86 4.00
N ALA A 246 -6.67 -4.80 5.33
CA ALA A 246 -7.89 -4.56 6.10
C ALA A 246 -8.49 -3.17 5.78
N MET A 247 -7.66 -2.12 5.64
CA MET A 247 -8.13 -0.80 5.18
C MET A 247 -8.73 -0.86 3.78
N LEU A 248 -8.07 -1.56 2.83
CA LEU A 248 -8.61 -1.78 1.50
C LEU A 248 -10.01 -2.41 1.55
N TYR A 249 -10.16 -3.50 2.30
CA TYR A 249 -11.46 -4.17 2.39
C TYR A 249 -12.49 -3.34 3.15
N GLY A 250 -12.12 -2.58 4.18
CA GLY A 250 -13.04 -1.65 4.84
C GLY A 250 -13.61 -0.64 3.85
N LEU A 251 -12.73 -0.06 3.02
CA LEU A 251 -13.12 0.84 1.94
C LEU A 251 -14.06 0.17 0.92
N LEU A 252 -13.79 -1.08 0.54
CA LEU A 252 -14.59 -1.83 -0.44
C LEU A 252 -15.95 -2.33 0.09
N GLY A 253 -16.27 -2.14 1.38
CA GLY A 253 -17.51 -2.64 1.99
C GLY A 253 -17.37 -4.03 2.63
N TRP A 254 -16.15 -4.44 2.93
CA TRP A 254 -15.78 -5.65 3.68
C TRP A 254 -16.37 -6.93 3.04
N LYS A 255 -17.12 -7.71 3.82
CA LYS A 255 -17.80 -8.94 3.36
C LYS A 255 -18.90 -8.70 2.33
N ASN A 256 -19.27 -7.45 2.03
CA ASN A 256 -20.23 -7.14 0.97
C ASN A 256 -19.57 -6.91 -0.39
N TYR A 257 -18.24 -6.82 -0.46
CA TYR A 257 -17.52 -6.69 -1.72
C TYR A 257 -17.68 -7.94 -2.60
N ARG A 258 -18.02 -7.75 -3.88
CA ARG A 258 -18.31 -8.85 -4.85
C ARG A 258 -17.47 -8.75 -6.13
N GLY A 259 -16.59 -7.76 -6.23
CA GLY A 259 -15.74 -7.59 -7.41
C GLY A 259 -14.85 -8.80 -7.66
N ARG A 260 -14.27 -8.88 -8.85
CA ARG A 260 -13.26 -9.90 -9.17
C ARG A 260 -11.96 -9.18 -9.46
N ALA A 261 -10.96 -9.43 -8.62
CA ALA A 261 -9.72 -8.69 -8.68
C ALA A 261 -8.94 -8.98 -9.97
N GLU A 262 -8.36 -7.94 -10.56
CA GLU A 262 -7.53 -8.04 -11.77
C GLU A 262 -6.05 -8.01 -11.40
N VAL A 263 -5.32 -9.04 -11.80
CA VAL A 263 -3.89 -9.16 -11.52
C VAL A 263 -3.10 -8.42 -12.59
N LEU A 264 -2.56 -7.25 -12.23
CA LEU A 264 -1.73 -6.43 -13.12
C LEU A 264 -0.27 -6.90 -13.15
N THR A 265 0.19 -7.52 -12.06
CA THR A 265 1.51 -8.15 -11.98
C THR A 265 1.35 -9.55 -11.40
N PRO A 266 1.74 -10.61 -12.14
CA PRO A 266 1.75 -11.97 -11.61
C PRO A 266 2.53 -12.05 -10.30
N TYR A 267 2.11 -12.97 -9.41
CA TYR A 267 2.82 -13.21 -8.15
C TYR A 267 4.32 -13.40 -8.39
N PHE A 268 5.13 -12.71 -7.60
CA PHE A 268 6.59 -12.88 -7.63
C PHE A 268 7.18 -12.80 -6.23
N GLU A 269 8.39 -13.33 -6.09
CA GLU A 269 9.11 -13.40 -4.83
C GLU A 269 10.21 -12.33 -4.79
N SER A 270 10.37 -11.66 -3.66
CA SER A 270 11.45 -10.69 -3.49
C SER A 270 11.97 -10.69 -2.06
N SER A 271 13.26 -10.98 -1.88
CA SER A 271 13.92 -10.90 -0.56
C SER A 271 13.21 -11.68 0.55
N GLY A 272 12.59 -12.81 0.21
CA GLY A 272 11.86 -13.65 1.17
C GLY A 272 10.34 -13.47 1.18
N THR A 273 9.80 -12.46 0.50
CA THR A 273 8.41 -12.01 0.62
C THR A 273 7.62 -12.21 -0.67
N GLY A 274 6.29 -12.34 -0.56
CA GLY A 274 5.37 -12.54 -1.68
C GLY A 274 4.76 -11.23 -2.17
N GLN A 275 4.82 -10.96 -3.47
CA GLN A 275 4.52 -9.64 -4.03
C GLN A 275 3.50 -9.70 -5.16
N CYS A 276 2.70 -8.64 -5.30
CA CYS A 276 1.70 -8.51 -6.35
C CYS A 276 1.34 -7.04 -6.63
N ASN A 277 0.76 -6.79 -7.81
CA ASN A 277 -0.07 -5.61 -8.07
C ASN A 277 -1.45 -6.10 -8.51
N VAL A 278 -2.48 -5.75 -7.77
CA VAL A 278 -3.85 -6.24 -7.96
C VAL A 278 -4.83 -5.08 -7.87
N LEU A 279 -5.64 -4.92 -8.92
CA LEU A 279 -6.73 -3.96 -8.98
C LEU A 279 -8.00 -4.60 -8.45
N PHE A 280 -8.76 -3.85 -7.65
CA PHE A 280 -10.06 -4.24 -7.10
C PHE A 280 -11.12 -3.37 -7.78
N PRO A 281 -11.88 -3.91 -8.76
CA PRO A 281 -12.91 -3.15 -9.46
C PRO A 281 -13.94 -2.55 -8.49
N LEU A 282 -14.38 -1.33 -8.80
CA LEU A 282 -15.40 -0.60 -8.05
C LEU A 282 -16.68 -0.56 -8.91
N ASP A 283 -17.84 -0.66 -8.26
CA ASP A 283 -19.15 -0.61 -8.90
C ASP A 283 -19.63 0.82 -9.18
#